data_AF-A0AA96SBS1-F1
#
_entry.id   AF-A0AA96SBS1-F1
#
_cell.length_a   1.000
_cell.length_b   1.000
_cell.length_c   1.000
_cell.angle_alpha   90.00
_cell.angle_beta   90.00
_cell.angle_gamma   90.00
#
_symmetry.space_group_name_H-M   'P 1'
#
loop_
_entity.id
_entity.type
_entity.pdbx_description
1 polymer ?
#
loop_
_entity_poly.entity_id
_entity_poly.type
_entity_poly.pdbx_seq_one_letter_code
_entity_poly.pdbx_strand_id
1 'polypeptide(L)'
;MKKYHVLAAVLLFFTLAAVFSNTAKAAEPMPAKVVAPSLSVRENASPRAKVIGSLARYTALSVYGQAPGGWSEIRFQNRRAYVPSSQLKTAKSTIVVTFGDSNTQGTNWKQNPSYPQAAKWAVKLGQTYTVVNSGIGGDTSVMGRDRFQQDVLNKQPDVVTIMFGTNDAVIRSNGQARVSKAKFEQNIRYFTDTLKAKKIRVVLMTTPPVIQGLFYSRYDEKLYKKYSGARLWNDSYNAIIRKVAREERVTLIDNYQNMNLAAGGATDQKLILSGLIDSSGTHLTPRGADMIYQSVNRVLSR
;
A
#
# COMPACT_ATOMS: atom_id res chain seq x y z
N MET A 1 70.70 34.73 30.67
CA MET A 1 69.32 35.29 30.75
C MET A 1 68.66 34.97 29.41
N LYS A 2 67.56 34.22 29.24
CA LYS A 2 66.44 33.81 30.08
C LYS A 2 66.08 32.35 29.76
N LYS A 3 65.61 31.62 30.77
CA LYS A 3 65.03 30.26 30.67
C LYS A 3 63.62 30.37 30.05
N TYR A 4 63.25 29.46 29.15
CA TYR A 4 61.85 29.18 28.84
C TYR A 4 61.60 27.69 29.01
N HIS A 5 60.84 27.37 30.06
CA HIS A 5 60.26 26.07 30.30
C HIS A 5 59.03 25.90 29.39
N VAL A 6 59.05 24.91 28.50
CA VAL A 6 57.84 24.51 27.76
C VAL A 6 57.15 23.43 28.58
N LEU A 7 56.03 23.80 29.19
CA LEU A 7 55.12 22.94 29.93
C LEU A 7 54.39 22.01 28.94
N ALA A 8 54.53 20.69 29.10
CA ALA A 8 53.74 19.72 28.35
C ALA A 8 52.33 19.62 28.98
N ALA A 9 51.32 20.15 28.27
CA ALA A 9 49.92 20.01 28.66
C ALA A 9 49.41 18.62 28.25
N VAL A 10 49.14 17.76 29.24
CA VAL A 10 48.45 16.48 29.04
C VAL A 10 46.95 16.77 28.93
N LEU A 11 46.41 16.72 27.71
CA LEU A 11 44.97 16.76 27.45
C LEU A 11 44.35 15.38 27.76
N LEU A 12 43.68 15.27 28.92
CA LEU A 12 42.82 14.14 29.23
C LEU A 12 41.51 14.25 28.44
N PHE A 13 41.32 13.40 27.44
CA PHE A 13 40.04 13.24 26.75
C PHE A 13 39.08 12.42 27.64
N PHE A 14 38.13 13.09 28.29
CA PHE A 14 36.95 12.42 28.85
C PHE A 14 35.96 12.12 27.72
N THR A 15 35.93 10.89 27.22
CA THR A 15 34.85 10.42 26.37
C THR A 15 33.60 10.20 27.20
N LEU A 16 32.65 11.12 27.10
CA LEU A 16 31.30 10.96 27.65
C LEU A 16 30.59 9.87 26.84
N ALA A 17 30.58 8.63 27.34
CA ALA A 17 29.77 7.57 26.76
C ALA A 17 28.29 7.88 27.04
N ALA A 18 27.57 8.38 26.02
CA ALA A 18 26.12 8.49 26.07
C ALA A 18 25.54 7.08 26.20
N VAL A 19 25.07 6.73 27.41
CA VAL A 19 24.30 5.52 27.65
C VAL A 19 22.95 5.72 26.97
N PHE A 20 22.80 5.22 25.74
CA PHE A 20 21.50 5.10 25.11
C PHE A 20 20.71 4.02 25.85
N SER A 21 19.84 4.44 26.78
CA SER A 21 18.84 3.56 27.36
C SER A 21 17.90 3.10 26.24
N ASN A 22 18.12 1.88 25.76
CA ASN A 22 17.25 1.21 24.80
C ASN A 22 15.98 0.78 25.54
N THR A 23 15.14 1.73 25.91
CA THR A 23 13.80 1.44 26.41
C THR A 23 12.99 0.94 25.22
N ALA A 24 12.74 -0.36 25.18
CA ALA A 24 11.81 -0.93 24.21
C ALA A 24 10.47 -0.20 24.38
N LYS A 25 10.09 0.60 23.38
CA LYS A 25 8.77 1.22 23.33
C LYS A 25 7.74 0.09 23.45
N ALA A 26 6.90 0.14 24.48
CA ALA A 26 5.82 -0.83 24.64
C ALA A 26 5.02 -0.88 23.33
N ALA A 27 4.81 -2.09 22.80
CA ALA A 27 4.08 -2.25 21.54
C ALA A 27 2.72 -1.57 21.67
N GLU A 28 2.39 -0.71 20.69
CA GLU A 28 1.09 -0.05 20.68
C GLU A 28 -0.03 -1.12 20.59
N PRO A 29 -1.14 -0.95 21.32
CA PRO A 29 -2.23 -1.92 21.28
C PRO A 29 -2.74 -2.12 19.85
N MET A 30 -2.87 -3.38 19.43
CA MET A 30 -3.27 -3.72 18.06
C MET A 30 -4.79 -3.63 17.92
N PRO A 31 -5.32 -2.82 16.98
CA PRO A 31 -6.75 -2.79 16.72
C PRO A 31 -7.29 -4.13 16.22
N ALA A 32 -8.46 -4.53 16.72
CA ALA A 32 -9.16 -5.74 16.34
C ALA A 32 -10.69 -5.51 16.30
N LYS A 33 -11.39 -6.39 15.58
CA LYS A 33 -12.85 -6.46 15.56
C LYS A 33 -13.30 -7.89 15.89
N VAL A 34 -14.40 -8.00 16.62
CA VAL A 34 -15.04 -9.30 16.89
C VAL A 34 -15.66 -9.85 15.60
N VAL A 35 -15.34 -11.09 15.23
CA VAL A 35 -15.94 -11.77 14.05
C VAL A 35 -16.96 -12.85 14.40
N ALA A 36 -16.96 -13.33 15.66
CA ALA A 36 -17.98 -14.23 16.17
C ALA A 36 -19.34 -13.51 16.36
N PRO A 37 -20.48 -14.21 16.26
CA PRO A 37 -21.80 -13.63 16.54
C PRO A 37 -21.90 -13.00 17.94
N SER A 38 -21.29 -13.66 18.93
CA SER A 38 -21.11 -13.16 20.30
C SER A 38 -19.80 -13.70 20.84
N LEU A 39 -19.03 -12.86 21.52
CA LEU A 39 -17.71 -13.17 22.05
C LEU A 39 -17.72 -13.08 23.57
N SER A 40 -17.59 -14.21 24.26
CA SER A 40 -17.46 -14.22 25.72
C SER A 40 -16.11 -13.64 26.15
N VAL A 41 -16.14 -12.67 27.06
CA VAL A 41 -14.96 -12.08 27.69
C VAL A 41 -14.70 -12.79 29.01
N ARG A 42 -13.46 -13.22 29.25
CA ARG A 42 -13.09 -14.01 30.43
C ARG A 42 -12.03 -13.34 31.28
N GLU A 43 -12.02 -13.69 32.56
CA GLU A 43 -11.08 -13.16 33.55
C GLU A 43 -9.64 -13.69 33.35
N ASN A 44 -9.48 -14.91 32.82
CA ASN A 44 -8.20 -15.53 32.54
C ASN A 44 -8.19 -16.17 31.13
N ALA A 45 -7.00 -16.39 30.57
CA ALA A 45 -6.77 -17.03 29.27
C ALA A 45 -7.07 -18.55 29.29
N SER A 46 -8.32 -18.92 29.51
CA SER A 46 -8.76 -20.31 29.58
C SER A 46 -10.24 -20.45 29.24
N PRO A 47 -10.64 -21.52 28.52
CA PRO A 47 -12.05 -21.78 28.22
C PRO A 47 -12.86 -22.10 29.49
N ARG A 48 -12.21 -22.46 30.60
CA ARG A 48 -12.85 -22.74 31.90
C ARG A 48 -12.90 -21.52 32.82
N ALA A 49 -12.25 -20.42 32.46
CA ALA A 49 -12.23 -19.22 33.28
C ALA A 49 -13.61 -18.55 33.38
N LYS A 50 -13.87 -17.85 34.48
CA LYS A 50 -15.10 -17.09 34.69
C LYS A 50 -15.37 -16.14 33.52
N VAL A 51 -16.58 -16.19 32.97
CA VAL A 51 -17.06 -15.22 31.99
C VAL A 51 -17.45 -13.95 32.74
N ILE A 52 -16.90 -12.82 32.31
CA ILE A 52 -17.07 -11.51 32.95
C ILE A 52 -17.83 -10.51 32.06
N GLY A 53 -18.21 -10.93 30.86
CA GLY A 53 -19.00 -10.13 29.93
C GLY A 53 -19.07 -10.76 28.55
N SER A 54 -19.65 -10.03 27.60
CA SER A 54 -19.65 -10.41 26.19
C SER A 54 -19.49 -9.17 25.30
N LEU A 55 -18.99 -9.39 24.09
CA LEU A 55 -18.88 -8.39 23.04
C LEU A 55 -19.68 -8.87 21.83
N ALA A 56 -20.48 -7.96 21.26
CA ALA A 56 -21.22 -8.23 20.04
C ALA A 56 -20.28 -8.37 18.83
N ARG A 57 -20.78 -9.00 17.76
CA ARG A 57 -20.09 -9.02 16.48
C ARG A 57 -19.77 -7.60 16.02
N TYR A 58 -18.58 -7.42 15.44
CA TYR A 58 -18.02 -6.16 14.96
C TYR A 58 -17.69 -5.11 16.02
N THR A 59 -17.81 -5.42 17.31
CA THR A 59 -17.27 -4.54 18.36
C THR A 59 -15.78 -4.33 18.12
N ALA A 60 -15.38 -3.06 18.00
CA ALA A 60 -13.99 -2.65 17.91
C ALA A 60 -13.35 -2.69 19.30
N LEU A 61 -12.11 -3.19 19.37
CA LEU A 61 -11.33 -3.30 20.60
C LEU A 61 -9.83 -3.28 20.29
N SER A 62 -9.02 -3.15 21.33
CA SER A 62 -7.56 -3.22 21.23
C SER A 62 -7.03 -4.47 21.92
N VAL A 63 -6.12 -5.16 21.23
CA VAL A 63 -5.37 -6.30 21.73
C VAL A 63 -4.03 -5.79 22.28
N TYR A 64 -3.80 -5.99 23.57
CA TYR A 64 -2.62 -5.51 24.29
C TYR A 64 -1.51 -6.56 24.38
N GLY A 65 -1.84 -7.83 24.12
CA GLY A 65 -0.88 -8.93 24.15
C GLY A 65 -1.51 -10.24 23.70
N GLN A 66 -0.66 -11.22 23.40
CA GLN A 66 -1.09 -12.61 23.21
C GLN A 66 -0.80 -13.38 24.50
N ALA A 67 -1.71 -14.29 24.83
CA ALA A 67 -1.61 -15.23 25.93
C ALA A 67 -1.58 -16.68 25.40
N PRO A 68 -0.99 -17.63 26.14
CA PRO A 68 -0.89 -19.03 25.72
C PRO A 68 -2.23 -19.63 25.32
N GLY A 69 -2.21 -20.61 24.41
CA GLY A 69 -3.43 -21.31 23.98
C GLY A 69 -4.34 -20.50 23.05
N GLY A 70 -3.81 -19.48 22.37
CA GLY A 70 -4.55 -18.71 21.37
C GLY A 70 -5.52 -17.69 21.97
N TRP A 71 -5.13 -17.06 23.09
CA TRP A 71 -5.90 -16.01 23.75
C TRP A 71 -5.30 -14.64 23.48
N SER A 72 -6.16 -13.62 23.37
CA SER A 72 -5.75 -12.22 23.27
C SER A 72 -6.10 -11.50 24.56
N GLU A 73 -5.15 -10.72 25.08
CA GLU A 73 -5.37 -9.81 26.20
C GLU A 73 -6.02 -8.51 25.70
N ILE A 74 -7.12 -8.13 26.33
CA ILE A 74 -7.89 -6.92 26.03
C ILE A 74 -8.16 -6.12 27.31
N ARG A 75 -8.69 -4.91 27.16
CA ARG A 75 -9.28 -4.16 28.26
C ARG A 75 -10.80 -4.22 28.17
N PHE A 76 -11.44 -4.68 29.23
CA PHE A 76 -12.91 -4.74 29.34
C PHE A 76 -13.32 -4.13 30.68
N GLN A 77 -14.14 -3.07 30.66
CA GLN A 77 -14.52 -2.33 31.87
C GLN A 77 -13.28 -1.90 32.70
N ASN A 78 -12.27 -1.31 32.03
CA ASN A 78 -10.98 -0.87 32.60
C ASN A 78 -10.10 -1.93 33.26
N ARG A 79 -10.48 -3.21 33.25
CA ARG A 79 -9.63 -4.31 33.73
C ARG A 79 -9.08 -5.17 32.60
N ARG A 80 -7.99 -5.89 32.91
CA ARG A 80 -7.43 -6.91 32.03
C ARG A 80 -8.43 -8.05 31.86
N ALA A 81 -8.61 -8.49 30.63
CA ALA A 81 -9.50 -9.59 30.28
C ALA A 81 -8.97 -10.35 29.06
N TYR A 82 -9.56 -11.50 28.79
CA TYR A 82 -9.09 -12.40 27.75
C TYR A 82 -10.24 -12.89 26.86
N VAL A 83 -9.95 -12.97 25.56
CA VAL A 83 -10.86 -13.50 24.53
C VAL A 83 -10.11 -14.46 23.60
N PRO A 84 -10.77 -15.46 22.99
CA PRO A 84 -10.11 -16.31 21.99
C PRO A 84 -9.65 -15.49 20.79
N SER A 85 -8.36 -15.56 20.44
CA SER A 85 -7.78 -14.84 19.30
C SER A 85 -8.42 -15.23 17.97
N SER A 86 -8.89 -16.47 17.84
CA SER A 86 -9.60 -16.99 16.65
C SER A 86 -10.95 -16.32 16.38
N GLN A 87 -11.52 -15.64 17.38
CA GLN A 87 -12.79 -14.91 17.27
C GLN A 87 -12.59 -13.41 17.03
N LEU A 88 -11.33 -12.99 16.85
CA LEU A 88 -10.93 -11.64 16.47
C LEU A 88 -10.40 -11.63 15.03
N LYS A 89 -10.67 -10.55 14.31
CA LYS A 89 -9.92 -10.18 13.11
C LYS A 89 -9.09 -8.95 13.46
N THR A 90 -7.77 -9.11 13.44
CA THR A 90 -6.79 -8.03 13.61
C THR A 90 -6.37 -7.52 12.24
N ALA A 91 -5.87 -6.30 12.16
CA ALA A 91 -5.30 -5.80 10.91
C ALA A 91 -4.20 -6.73 10.37
N LYS A 92 -3.37 -7.30 11.25
CA LYS A 92 -2.28 -8.20 10.85
C LYS A 92 -2.76 -9.55 10.29
N SER A 93 -3.93 -10.02 10.74
CA SER A 93 -4.57 -11.24 10.22
C SER A 93 -5.27 -11.06 8.88
N THR A 94 -5.32 -9.84 8.34
CA THR A 94 -5.86 -9.55 7.01
C THR A 94 -4.77 -9.71 5.96
N ILE A 95 -4.98 -10.62 5.01
CA ILE A 95 -4.08 -10.84 3.87
C ILE A 95 -4.48 -9.90 2.75
N VAL A 96 -3.57 -8.98 2.41
CA VAL A 96 -3.75 -8.01 1.33
C VAL A 96 -2.79 -8.37 0.20
N VAL A 97 -3.34 -8.71 -0.96
CA VAL A 97 -2.53 -8.83 -2.17
C VAL A 97 -2.53 -7.50 -2.91
N THR A 98 -1.36 -6.92 -3.13
CA THR A 98 -1.22 -5.73 -3.98
C THR A 98 -0.83 -6.16 -5.38
N PHE A 99 -1.76 -6.05 -6.32
CA PHE A 99 -1.64 -6.61 -7.66
C PHE A 99 -1.53 -5.51 -8.71
N GLY A 100 -0.47 -5.54 -9.53
CA GLY A 100 -0.21 -4.48 -10.48
C GLY A 100 1.12 -4.61 -11.19
N ASP A 101 1.64 -3.46 -11.62
CA ASP A 101 2.87 -3.36 -12.41
C ASP A 101 4.07 -2.82 -11.59
N SER A 102 4.94 -2.04 -12.22
CA SER A 102 6.14 -1.45 -11.65
C SER A 102 5.88 -0.56 -10.42
N ASN A 103 4.80 0.22 -10.41
CA ASN A 103 4.48 1.07 -9.26
C ASN A 103 4.01 0.25 -8.05
N THR A 104 3.44 -0.93 -8.30
CA THR A 104 3.10 -1.89 -7.25
C THR A 104 4.35 -2.61 -6.74
N GLN A 105 5.22 -3.06 -7.65
CA GLN A 105 6.49 -3.72 -7.30
C GLN A 105 7.47 -2.76 -6.58
N GLY A 106 7.44 -1.47 -6.95
CA GLY A 106 8.46 -0.49 -6.60
C GLY A 106 9.76 -0.74 -7.37
N THR A 107 9.69 -0.99 -8.69
CA THR A 107 10.89 -1.27 -9.50
C THR A 107 11.90 -0.15 -9.44
N ASN A 108 11.45 1.10 -9.50
CA ASN A 108 12.30 2.30 -9.55
C ASN A 108 13.19 2.48 -8.30
N TRP A 109 12.93 1.76 -7.20
CA TRP A 109 13.84 1.70 -6.05
C TRP A 109 15.17 1.00 -6.37
N LYS A 110 15.23 0.15 -7.40
CA LYS A 110 16.49 -0.43 -7.86
C LYS A 110 17.36 0.62 -8.54
N GLN A 111 16.74 1.53 -9.30
CA GLN A 111 17.42 2.62 -10.00
C GLN A 111 17.71 3.84 -9.11
N ASN A 112 17.04 3.95 -7.95
CA ASN A 112 17.20 5.04 -7.00
C ASN A 112 17.60 4.50 -5.61
N PRO A 113 18.88 4.15 -5.39
CA PRO A 113 19.33 3.54 -4.13
C PRO A 113 19.17 4.46 -2.91
N SER A 114 19.04 5.78 -3.13
CA SER A 114 18.72 6.75 -2.08
C SER A 114 17.28 6.64 -1.56
N TYR A 115 16.38 5.97 -2.28
CA TYR A 115 15.02 5.75 -1.81
C TYR A 115 15.00 4.65 -0.73
N PRO A 116 14.54 4.94 0.50
CA PRO A 116 14.49 3.93 1.55
C PRO A 116 13.54 2.79 1.14
N GLN A 117 13.95 1.52 1.27
CA GLN A 117 13.08 0.38 0.96
C GLN A 117 11.78 0.39 1.76
N ALA A 118 11.85 0.87 3.02
CA ALA A 118 10.69 1.07 3.89
C ALA A 118 9.69 2.11 3.36
N ALA A 119 10.07 2.96 2.40
CA ALA A 119 9.19 3.95 1.80
C ALA A 119 8.29 3.39 0.69
N LYS A 120 8.53 2.16 0.21
CA LYS A 120 7.61 1.50 -0.73
C LYS A 120 6.25 1.35 -0.09
N TRP A 121 5.19 1.77 -0.78
CA TRP A 121 3.84 1.80 -0.21
C TRP A 121 3.34 0.44 0.27
N ALA A 122 3.66 -0.65 -0.46
CA ALA A 122 3.32 -2.01 -0.05
C ALA A 122 4.11 -2.47 1.18
N VAL A 123 5.37 -2.03 1.34
CA VAL A 123 6.19 -2.31 2.54
C VAL A 123 5.64 -1.57 3.75
N LYS A 124 5.26 -0.29 3.58
CA LYS A 124 4.58 0.48 4.63
C LYS A 124 3.28 -0.19 5.06
N LEU A 125 2.48 -0.62 4.09
CA LEU A 125 1.23 -1.36 4.35
C LEU A 125 1.48 -2.66 5.11
N GLY A 126 2.61 -3.34 4.84
CA GLY A 126 3.05 -4.55 5.53
C GLY A 126 3.40 -4.36 7.01
N GLN A 127 3.52 -3.12 7.49
CA GLN A 127 3.65 -2.85 8.93
C GLN A 127 2.33 -3.10 9.67
N THR A 128 1.20 -2.94 8.98
CA THR A 128 -0.15 -3.08 9.56
C THR A 128 -0.84 -4.39 9.15
N TYR A 129 -0.67 -4.82 7.90
CA TYR A 129 -1.34 -5.98 7.32
C TYR A 129 -0.33 -7.09 6.97
N THR A 130 -0.83 -8.28 6.63
CA THR A 130 -0.02 -9.29 5.93
C THR A 130 -0.10 -9.00 4.45
N VAL A 131 0.95 -8.39 3.88
CA VAL A 131 0.95 -7.93 2.48
C VAL A 131 1.73 -8.89 1.59
N VAL A 132 1.10 -9.33 0.51
CA VAL A 132 1.76 -10.02 -0.60
C VAL A 132 1.86 -9.06 -1.77
N ASN A 133 3.09 -8.64 -2.10
CA ASN A 133 3.32 -7.77 -3.24
C ASN A 133 3.40 -8.60 -4.53
N SER A 134 2.34 -8.53 -5.34
CA SER A 134 2.21 -9.20 -6.64
C SER A 134 2.36 -8.20 -7.78
N GLY A 135 3.20 -7.18 -7.62
CA GLY A 135 3.61 -6.25 -8.66
C GLY A 135 4.75 -6.79 -9.52
N ILE A 136 4.65 -6.66 -10.85
CA ILE A 136 5.74 -7.00 -11.77
C ILE A 136 5.96 -5.85 -12.76
N GLY A 137 7.19 -5.34 -12.79
CA GLY A 137 7.58 -4.23 -13.66
C GLY A 137 7.32 -4.51 -15.14
N GLY A 138 6.61 -3.57 -15.80
CA GLY A 138 6.33 -3.65 -17.23
C GLY A 138 5.08 -4.44 -17.60
N ASP A 139 4.43 -5.10 -16.64
CA ASP A 139 3.20 -5.86 -16.86
C ASP A 139 2.08 -4.98 -17.40
N THR A 140 1.30 -5.57 -18.31
CA THR A 140 -0.02 -5.09 -18.71
C THR A 140 -1.11 -5.87 -17.99
N SER A 141 -2.36 -5.43 -18.06
CA SER A 141 -3.51 -6.20 -17.55
C SER A 141 -3.64 -7.60 -18.16
N VAL A 142 -3.17 -7.82 -19.41
CA VAL A 142 -3.15 -9.14 -20.04
C VAL A 142 -2.17 -10.06 -19.32
N MET A 143 -0.94 -9.60 -19.09
CA MET A 143 0.10 -10.37 -18.37
C MET A 143 -0.31 -10.62 -16.91
N GLY A 144 -0.92 -9.63 -16.26
CA GLY A 144 -1.53 -9.82 -14.95
C GLY A 144 -2.56 -10.94 -14.97
N ARG A 145 -3.43 -10.99 -15.99
CA ARG A 145 -4.45 -12.03 -16.11
C ARG A 145 -3.87 -13.43 -16.16
N ASP A 146 -2.76 -13.63 -16.87
CA ASP A 146 -2.12 -14.93 -17.01
C ASP A 146 -1.61 -15.48 -15.67
N ARG A 147 -1.15 -14.60 -14.77
CA ARG A 147 -0.63 -14.97 -13.44
C ARG A 147 -1.64 -14.80 -12.30
N PHE A 148 -2.88 -14.40 -12.59
CA PHE A 148 -3.86 -14.04 -11.56
C PHE A 148 -4.16 -15.19 -10.58
N GLN A 149 -4.24 -16.42 -11.07
CA GLN A 149 -4.44 -17.59 -10.21
C GLN A 149 -3.28 -17.78 -9.23
N GLN A 150 -2.04 -17.77 -9.73
CA GLN A 150 -0.83 -18.03 -8.94
C GLN A 150 -0.52 -16.89 -7.96
N ASP A 151 -0.62 -15.66 -8.43
CA ASP A 151 -0.12 -14.48 -7.70
C ASP A 151 -1.18 -13.84 -6.81
N VAL A 152 -2.46 -14.15 -7.03
CA VAL A 152 -3.57 -13.58 -6.27
C VAL A 152 -4.39 -14.68 -5.62
N LEU A 153 -5.06 -15.52 -6.40
CA LEU A 153 -6.08 -16.44 -5.85
C LEU A 153 -5.48 -17.51 -4.94
N ASN A 154 -4.33 -18.07 -5.29
CA ASN A 154 -3.62 -19.07 -4.46
C ASN A 154 -3.10 -18.48 -3.14
N LYS A 155 -3.07 -17.15 -2.98
CA LYS A 155 -2.70 -16.49 -1.73
C LYS A 155 -3.86 -16.37 -0.73
N GLN A 156 -5.07 -16.77 -1.16
CA GLN A 156 -6.29 -16.70 -0.36
C GLN A 156 -6.49 -15.33 0.33
N PRO A 157 -6.44 -14.21 -0.43
CA PRO A 157 -6.48 -12.89 0.16
C PRO A 157 -7.85 -12.55 0.73
N ASP A 158 -7.86 -11.73 1.77
CA ASP A 158 -9.08 -11.05 2.23
C ASP A 158 -9.39 -9.82 1.36
N VAL A 159 -8.33 -9.16 0.88
CA VAL A 159 -8.41 -7.94 0.07
C VAL A 159 -7.42 -7.98 -1.08
N VAL A 160 -7.82 -7.49 -2.25
CA VAL A 160 -6.92 -7.28 -3.38
C VAL A 160 -7.00 -5.83 -3.85
N THR A 161 -5.86 -5.15 -3.91
CA THR A 161 -5.75 -3.87 -4.59
C THR A 161 -5.25 -4.10 -6.02
N ILE A 162 -5.84 -3.43 -7.01
CA ILE A 162 -5.51 -3.65 -8.43
C ILE A 162 -5.14 -2.33 -9.09
N MET A 163 -3.92 -2.24 -9.61
CA MET A 163 -3.40 -1.04 -10.29
C MET A 163 -2.65 -1.42 -11.58
N PHE A 164 -3.36 -1.30 -12.71
CA PHE A 164 -2.84 -1.46 -14.08
C PHE A 164 -3.35 -0.32 -14.95
N GLY A 165 -2.74 -0.12 -16.11
CA GLY A 165 -3.21 0.86 -17.11
C GLY A 165 -2.09 1.62 -17.80
N THR A 166 -1.00 1.95 -17.08
CA THR A 166 0.08 2.77 -17.64
C THR A 166 0.79 2.03 -18.77
N ASN A 167 1.13 0.76 -18.52
CA ASN A 167 1.73 -0.11 -19.53
C ASN A 167 0.74 -0.49 -20.64
N ASP A 168 -0.52 -0.75 -20.31
CA ASP A 168 -1.59 -1.04 -21.27
C ASP A 168 -1.77 0.09 -22.30
N ALA A 169 -1.67 1.34 -21.83
CA ALA A 169 -1.83 2.55 -22.62
C ALA A 169 -0.61 2.91 -23.48
N VAL A 170 0.57 2.31 -23.28
CA VAL A 170 1.74 2.62 -24.13
C VAL A 170 1.42 2.29 -25.59
N ILE A 171 1.62 3.26 -26.48
CA ILE A 171 1.46 3.09 -27.93
C ILE A 171 2.77 2.55 -28.51
N ARG A 172 2.67 1.42 -29.22
CA ARG A 172 3.78 0.80 -29.96
C ARG A 172 4.04 1.54 -31.27
N SER A 173 5.18 1.27 -31.90
CA SER A 173 5.57 1.87 -33.20
C SER A 173 4.54 1.68 -34.31
N ASN A 174 3.71 0.63 -34.24
CA ASN A 174 2.60 0.38 -35.17
C ASN A 174 1.35 1.25 -34.89
N GLY A 175 1.41 2.21 -33.97
CA GLY A 175 0.31 3.12 -33.63
C GLY A 175 -0.79 2.53 -32.75
N GLN A 176 -0.64 1.28 -32.30
CA GLN A 176 -1.60 0.60 -31.42
C GLN A 176 -1.12 0.59 -29.97
N ALA A 177 -2.06 0.70 -29.03
CA ALA A 177 -1.76 0.49 -27.62
C ALA A 177 -1.34 -0.97 -27.35
N ARG A 178 -0.50 -1.19 -26.34
CA ARG A 178 -0.09 -2.53 -25.91
C ARG A 178 -1.29 -3.42 -25.57
N VAL A 179 -2.35 -2.83 -25.01
CA VAL A 179 -3.65 -3.48 -24.78
C VAL A 179 -4.75 -2.53 -25.23
N SER A 180 -5.67 -2.99 -26.08
CA SER A 180 -6.82 -2.18 -26.51
C SER A 180 -7.72 -1.83 -25.31
N LYS A 181 -8.42 -0.70 -25.37
CA LYS A 181 -9.35 -0.28 -24.30
C LYS A 181 -10.42 -1.35 -24.00
N ALA A 182 -10.97 -1.99 -25.02
CA ALA A 182 -11.95 -3.06 -24.86
C ALA A 182 -11.35 -4.27 -24.11
N LYS A 183 -10.14 -4.70 -24.47
CA LYS A 183 -9.47 -5.80 -23.78
C LYS A 183 -9.07 -5.44 -22.35
N PHE A 184 -8.62 -4.20 -22.14
CA PHE A 184 -8.32 -3.67 -20.82
C PHE A 184 -9.57 -3.71 -19.92
N GLU A 185 -10.71 -3.20 -20.39
CA GLU A 185 -11.98 -3.28 -19.66
C GLU A 185 -12.37 -4.72 -19.33
N GLN A 186 -12.29 -5.63 -20.30
CA GLN A 186 -12.55 -7.06 -20.09
C GLN A 186 -11.65 -7.66 -19.00
N ASN A 187 -10.37 -7.27 -18.95
CA ASN A 187 -9.45 -7.77 -17.93
C ASN A 187 -9.75 -7.19 -16.55
N ILE A 188 -10.04 -5.89 -16.43
CA ILE A 188 -10.42 -5.29 -15.15
C ILE A 188 -11.70 -5.93 -14.60
N ARG A 189 -12.71 -6.18 -15.46
CA ARG A 189 -13.92 -6.93 -15.06
C ARG A 189 -13.63 -8.35 -14.66
N TYR A 190 -12.81 -9.06 -15.43
CA TYR A 190 -12.42 -10.42 -15.07
C TYR A 190 -11.84 -10.49 -13.65
N PHE A 191 -10.97 -9.55 -13.29
CA PHE A 191 -10.44 -9.48 -11.92
C PHE A 191 -11.52 -9.19 -10.88
N THR A 192 -12.36 -8.18 -11.09
CA THR A 192 -13.41 -7.82 -10.13
C THR A 192 -14.40 -8.95 -9.93
N ASP A 193 -14.87 -9.57 -11.01
CA ASP A 193 -15.93 -10.58 -10.98
C ASP A 193 -15.44 -11.85 -10.30
N THR A 194 -14.22 -12.28 -10.64
CA THR A 194 -13.59 -13.46 -10.04
C THR A 194 -13.40 -13.29 -8.53
N LEU A 195 -12.96 -12.11 -8.08
CA LEU A 195 -12.75 -11.84 -6.65
C LEU A 195 -14.08 -11.70 -5.90
N LYS A 196 -15.06 -11.01 -6.47
CA LYS A 196 -16.41 -10.86 -5.89
C LYS A 196 -17.10 -12.21 -5.76
N ALA A 197 -17.02 -13.09 -6.76
CA ALA A 197 -17.57 -14.44 -6.69
C ALA A 197 -16.97 -15.26 -5.53
N LYS A 198 -15.72 -14.96 -5.14
CA LYS A 198 -15.03 -15.56 -3.99
C LYS A 198 -15.21 -14.77 -2.68
N LYS A 199 -16.06 -13.73 -2.68
CA LYS A 199 -16.30 -12.83 -1.53
C LYS A 199 -15.04 -12.11 -1.03
N ILE A 200 -14.07 -11.89 -1.92
CA ILE A 200 -12.83 -11.15 -1.63
C ILE A 200 -13.09 -9.66 -1.86
N ARG A 201 -12.65 -8.80 -0.95
CA ARG A 201 -12.83 -7.34 -1.08
C ARG A 201 -11.93 -6.81 -2.19
N VAL A 202 -12.51 -6.09 -3.14
CA VAL A 202 -11.78 -5.52 -4.28
C VAL A 202 -11.62 -4.01 -4.10
N VAL A 203 -10.39 -3.53 -4.30
CA VAL A 203 -10.05 -2.10 -4.36
C VAL A 203 -9.41 -1.82 -5.72
N LEU A 204 -10.17 -1.21 -6.62
CA LEU A 204 -9.62 -0.73 -7.90
C LEU A 204 -8.89 0.58 -7.69
N MET A 205 -7.75 0.74 -8.37
CA MET A 205 -6.91 1.93 -8.27
C MET A 205 -6.65 2.47 -9.67
N THR A 206 -6.91 3.76 -9.89
CA THR A 206 -6.40 4.41 -11.10
C THR A 206 -4.88 4.47 -11.04
N THR A 207 -4.22 4.56 -12.19
CA THR A 207 -2.79 4.82 -12.25
C THR A 207 -2.48 6.26 -11.83
N PRO A 208 -1.27 6.56 -11.33
CA PRO A 208 -0.79 7.93 -11.16
C PRO A 208 -0.83 8.72 -12.48
N PRO A 209 -0.88 10.07 -12.43
CA PRO A 209 -0.74 10.87 -13.63
C PRO A 209 0.67 10.70 -14.21
N VAL A 210 0.83 10.94 -15.51
CA VAL A 210 2.15 10.96 -16.16
C VAL A 210 2.64 12.40 -16.29
N ILE A 211 3.95 12.61 -16.07
CA ILE A 211 4.62 13.85 -16.46
C ILE A 211 4.94 13.70 -17.94
N GLN A 212 4.24 14.44 -18.80
CA GLN A 212 4.15 14.16 -20.23
C GLN A 212 5.49 14.35 -20.95
N GLY A 213 6.19 15.46 -20.71
CA GLY A 213 7.49 15.73 -21.31
C GLY A 213 8.54 14.69 -20.92
N LEU A 214 8.55 14.27 -19.64
CA LEU A 214 9.45 13.21 -19.17
C LEU A 214 9.07 11.84 -19.72
N PHE A 215 7.78 11.56 -19.89
CA PHE A 215 7.30 10.33 -20.51
C PHE A 215 7.83 10.17 -21.94
N TYR A 216 7.90 11.27 -22.71
CA TYR A 216 8.40 11.24 -24.08
C TYR A 216 9.91 11.00 -24.23
N SER A 217 10.70 11.07 -23.14
CA SER A 217 12.09 10.59 -23.17
C SER A 217 12.19 9.09 -23.47
N ARG A 218 11.09 8.34 -23.31
CA ARG A 218 11.03 6.89 -23.51
C ARG A 218 10.08 6.46 -24.63
N TYR A 219 9.21 7.35 -25.10
CA TYR A 219 8.15 7.02 -26.04
C TYR A 219 7.97 8.13 -27.07
N ASP A 220 7.71 7.75 -28.33
CA ASP A 220 7.53 8.71 -29.43
C ASP A 220 6.30 9.59 -29.21
N GLU A 221 6.53 10.88 -28.96
CA GLU A 221 5.51 11.91 -28.78
C GLU A 221 4.50 11.95 -29.94
N LYS A 222 4.95 11.71 -31.18
CA LYS A 222 4.10 11.82 -32.38
C LYS A 222 2.90 10.89 -32.31
N LEU A 223 3.06 9.73 -31.67
CA LEU A 223 2.01 8.73 -31.51
C LEU A 223 0.85 9.21 -30.63
N TYR A 224 1.10 10.18 -29.75
CA TYR A 224 0.12 10.66 -28.76
C TYR A 224 -0.55 11.98 -29.17
N LYS A 225 -0.06 12.68 -30.20
CA LYS A 225 -0.61 13.98 -30.63
C LYS A 225 -2.11 13.94 -30.93
N LYS A 226 -2.58 12.88 -31.61
CA LYS A 226 -4.00 12.67 -31.94
C LYS A 226 -4.91 12.45 -30.72
N TYR A 227 -4.33 12.22 -29.54
CA TYR A 227 -5.03 12.01 -28.27
C TYR A 227 -4.86 13.17 -27.30
N SER A 228 -4.41 14.33 -27.79
CA SER A 228 -4.09 15.49 -26.95
C SER A 228 -2.99 15.20 -25.92
N GLY A 229 -2.06 14.31 -26.28
CA GLY A 229 -0.87 13.97 -25.50
C GLY A 229 -1.02 12.72 -24.62
N ALA A 230 0.13 12.21 -24.16
CA ALA A 230 0.20 10.97 -23.38
C ALA A 230 -0.57 11.03 -22.07
N ARG A 231 -0.73 12.22 -21.47
CA ARG A 231 -1.45 12.39 -20.21
C ARG A 231 -2.94 12.09 -20.35
N LEU A 232 -3.61 12.76 -21.28
CA LEU A 232 -5.04 12.54 -21.54
C LEU A 232 -5.29 11.14 -22.11
N TRP A 233 -4.36 10.63 -22.92
CA TRP A 233 -4.41 9.25 -23.37
C TRP A 233 -4.36 8.24 -22.21
N ASN A 234 -3.43 8.38 -21.26
CA ASN A 234 -3.36 7.53 -20.08
C ASN A 234 -4.62 7.66 -19.20
N ASP A 235 -5.10 8.88 -18.96
CA ASP A 235 -6.31 9.09 -18.14
C ASP A 235 -7.57 8.49 -18.78
N SER A 236 -7.57 8.30 -20.10
CA SER A 236 -8.66 7.59 -20.78
C SER A 236 -8.73 6.10 -20.44
N TYR A 237 -7.64 5.47 -19.97
CA TYR A 237 -7.67 4.13 -19.37
C TYR A 237 -8.15 4.20 -17.91
N ASN A 238 -7.78 5.24 -17.16
CA ASN A 238 -8.32 5.48 -15.82
C ASN A 238 -9.84 5.69 -15.84
N ALA A 239 -10.38 6.31 -16.89
CA ALA A 239 -11.83 6.43 -17.09
C ALA A 239 -12.53 5.06 -17.14
N ILE A 240 -11.89 4.04 -17.72
CA ILE A 240 -12.41 2.66 -17.73
C ILE A 240 -12.39 2.06 -16.32
N ILE A 241 -11.30 2.26 -15.56
CA ILE A 241 -11.22 1.80 -14.16
C ILE A 241 -12.33 2.44 -13.32
N ARG A 242 -12.53 3.75 -13.45
CA ARG A 242 -13.62 4.48 -12.77
C ARG A 242 -15.00 3.92 -13.16
N LYS A 243 -15.22 3.65 -14.45
CA LYS A 243 -16.44 3.06 -14.98
C LYS A 243 -16.71 1.70 -14.36
N VAL A 244 -15.75 0.77 -14.45
CA VAL A 244 -15.89 -0.58 -13.89
C VAL A 244 -16.08 -0.53 -12.38
N ALA A 245 -15.35 0.33 -11.65
CA ALA A 245 -15.52 0.45 -10.20
C ALA A 245 -16.95 0.83 -9.79
N ARG A 246 -17.57 1.78 -10.51
CA ARG A 246 -18.96 2.17 -10.28
C ARG A 246 -19.95 1.06 -10.63
N GLU A 247 -19.81 0.46 -11.81
CA GLU A 247 -20.74 -0.58 -12.29
C GLU A 247 -20.66 -1.85 -11.43
N GLU A 248 -19.46 -2.26 -11.04
CA GLU A 248 -19.25 -3.44 -10.19
C GLU A 248 -19.48 -3.15 -8.70
N ARG A 249 -19.72 -1.89 -8.33
CA ARG A 249 -19.88 -1.43 -6.95
C ARG A 249 -18.72 -1.86 -6.04
N VAL A 250 -17.49 -1.74 -6.55
CA VAL A 250 -16.26 -1.99 -5.79
C VAL A 250 -15.62 -0.68 -5.34
N THR A 251 -14.76 -0.74 -4.33
CA THR A 251 -14.10 0.47 -3.84
C THR A 251 -13.14 1.00 -4.91
N LEU A 252 -13.14 2.32 -5.12
CA LEU A 252 -12.19 3.02 -5.97
C LEU A 252 -11.24 3.89 -5.14
N ILE A 253 -9.94 3.81 -5.44
CA ILE A 253 -8.95 4.83 -5.06
C ILE A 253 -8.49 5.53 -6.35
N ASP A 254 -8.87 6.78 -6.52
CA ASP A 254 -8.50 7.59 -7.69
C ASP A 254 -7.15 8.29 -7.47
N ASN A 255 -6.05 7.54 -7.60
CA ASN A 255 -4.70 8.09 -7.47
C ASN A 255 -4.44 9.23 -8.45
N TYR A 256 -5.03 9.19 -9.65
CA TYR A 256 -4.85 10.22 -10.67
C TYR A 256 -5.42 11.54 -10.17
N GLN A 257 -6.68 11.55 -9.74
CA GLN A 257 -7.34 12.73 -9.21
C GLN A 257 -6.66 13.21 -7.92
N ASN A 258 -6.38 12.30 -6.98
CA ASN A 258 -5.77 12.65 -5.71
C ASN A 258 -4.40 13.33 -5.94
N MET A 259 -3.54 12.77 -6.79
CA MET A 259 -2.20 13.34 -7.05
C MET A 259 -2.26 14.66 -7.80
N ASN A 260 -3.17 14.81 -8.77
CA ASN A 260 -3.36 16.10 -9.44
C ASN A 260 -3.84 17.17 -8.45
N LEU A 261 -4.74 16.85 -7.53
CA LEU A 261 -5.16 17.77 -6.47
C LEU A 261 -3.99 18.14 -5.55
N ALA A 262 -3.20 17.15 -5.09
CA ALA A 262 -2.05 17.39 -4.24
C ALA A 262 -0.92 18.19 -4.93
N ALA A 263 -0.79 18.06 -6.25
CA ALA A 263 0.14 18.86 -7.05
C ALA A 263 -0.39 20.27 -7.39
N GLY A 264 -1.64 20.59 -7.04
CA GLY A 264 -2.29 21.85 -7.42
C GLY A 264 -2.67 21.93 -8.90
N GLY A 265 -2.69 20.80 -9.61
CA GLY A 265 -3.09 20.69 -11.01
C GLY A 265 -2.30 19.64 -11.79
N ALA A 266 -2.75 19.40 -13.02
CA ALA A 266 -2.21 18.37 -13.91
C ALA A 266 -1.29 18.94 -15.01
N THR A 267 -0.46 19.94 -14.71
CA THR A 267 0.59 20.37 -15.65
C THR A 267 1.90 19.65 -15.33
N ASP A 268 2.82 19.56 -16.30
CA ASP A 268 4.14 18.95 -16.06
C ASP A 268 4.89 19.68 -14.95
N GLN A 269 4.92 21.02 -15.02
CA GLN A 269 5.55 21.86 -14.00
C GLN A 269 5.02 21.56 -12.59
N LYS A 270 3.69 21.49 -12.43
CA LYS A 270 3.06 21.22 -11.13
C LYS A 270 3.36 19.81 -10.63
N LEU A 271 3.29 18.81 -11.49
CA LEU A 271 3.62 17.43 -11.10
C LEU A 271 5.11 17.28 -10.75
N ILE A 272 6.02 17.91 -11.49
CA ILE A 272 7.46 17.91 -11.18
C ILE A 272 7.70 18.55 -9.81
N LEU A 273 7.17 19.76 -9.59
CA LEU A 273 7.32 20.49 -8.34
C LEU A 273 6.68 19.77 -7.14
N SER A 274 5.62 18.97 -7.37
CA SER A 274 4.99 18.18 -6.31
C SER A 274 5.92 17.11 -5.72
N GLY A 275 6.91 16.66 -6.49
CA GLY A 275 7.80 15.57 -6.12
C GLY A 275 7.09 14.24 -5.91
N LEU A 276 5.90 14.01 -6.48
CA LEU A 276 5.14 12.75 -6.35
C LEU A 276 5.59 11.67 -7.35
N ILE A 277 6.07 12.09 -8.52
CA ILE A 277 6.50 11.22 -9.63
C ILE A 277 7.97 11.52 -9.92
N ASP A 278 8.76 10.49 -10.16
CA ASP A 278 10.19 10.58 -10.41
C ASP A 278 10.53 11.05 -11.84
N SER A 279 11.82 11.14 -12.12
CA SER A 279 12.34 11.62 -13.40
C SER A 279 11.98 10.75 -14.62
N SER A 280 11.46 9.54 -14.42
CA SER A 280 10.92 8.73 -15.51
C SER A 280 9.57 9.26 -16.04
N GLY A 281 8.91 10.12 -15.26
CA GLY A 281 7.58 10.65 -15.56
C GLY A 281 6.42 9.68 -15.33
N THR A 282 6.67 8.48 -14.78
CA THR A 282 5.62 7.48 -14.48
C THR A 282 5.70 6.83 -13.11
N HIS A 283 6.89 6.76 -12.51
CA HIS A 283 7.08 6.01 -11.27
C HIS A 283 7.03 6.91 -10.05
N LEU A 284 6.60 6.35 -8.93
CA LEU A 284 6.43 7.08 -7.68
C LEU A 284 7.77 7.40 -7.03
N THR A 285 7.89 8.60 -6.48
CA THR A 285 8.91 8.90 -5.45
C THR A 285 8.47 8.30 -4.09
N PRO A 286 9.31 8.35 -3.04
CA PRO A 286 8.87 8.05 -1.68
C PRO A 286 7.63 8.84 -1.23
N ARG A 287 7.50 10.10 -1.66
CA ARG A 287 6.34 10.95 -1.36
C ARG A 287 5.08 10.47 -2.08
N GLY A 288 5.21 10.13 -3.38
CA GLY A 288 4.10 9.55 -4.15
C GLY A 288 3.65 8.20 -3.60
N ALA A 289 4.60 7.35 -3.19
CA ALA A 289 4.33 6.08 -2.55
C ALA A 289 3.63 6.24 -1.20
N ASP A 290 4.05 7.20 -0.37
CA ASP A 290 3.36 7.50 0.89
C ASP A 290 1.90 7.87 0.66
N MET A 291 1.63 8.70 -0.35
CA MET A 291 0.27 9.11 -0.69
C MET A 291 -0.64 7.92 -1.10
N ILE A 292 -0.11 6.96 -1.86
CA ILE A 292 -0.83 5.71 -2.16
C ILE A 292 -1.05 4.91 -0.89
N TYR A 293 -0.02 4.74 -0.06
CA TYR A 293 -0.13 4.03 1.22
C TYR A 293 -1.23 4.62 2.09
N GLN A 294 -1.28 5.94 2.27
CA GLN A 294 -2.31 6.61 3.08
C GLN A 294 -3.72 6.36 2.53
N SER A 295 -3.88 6.43 1.20
CA SER A 295 -5.16 6.20 0.54
C SER A 295 -5.63 4.75 0.73
N VAL A 296 -4.74 3.78 0.54
CA VAL A 296 -5.03 2.35 0.74
C VAL A 296 -5.33 2.07 2.21
N ASN A 297 -4.47 2.51 3.13
CA ASN A 297 -4.65 2.26 4.56
C ASN A 297 -5.96 2.83 5.09
N ARG A 298 -6.36 4.03 4.64
CA ARG A 298 -7.67 4.64 4.98
C ARG A 298 -8.85 3.81 4.49
N VAL A 299 -8.75 3.21 3.31
CA VAL A 299 -9.80 2.34 2.78
C VAL A 299 -9.88 1.04 3.59
N LEU A 300 -8.73 0.44 3.92
CA LEU A 300 -8.68 -0.85 4.61
C LEU A 300 -9.03 -0.78 6.10
N SER A 301 -8.83 0.37 6.75
CA SER A 301 -9.16 0.56 8.16
C SER A 301 -10.66 0.72 8.45
N ARG A 302 -11.47 0.96 7.40
CA ARG A 302 -12.93 0.94 7.46
C ARG A 302 -13.45 -0.50 7.41
#